data_AF-A0A9E4RWU7-F1
#
_entry.id   AF-A0A9E4RWU7-F1
#
_cell.length_a   1.000
_cell.length_b   1.000
_cell.length_c   1.000
_cell.angle_alpha   90.00
_cell.angle_beta   90.00
_cell.angle_gamma   90.00
#
_symmetry.space_group_name_H-M   'P 1'
#
loop_
_entity.id
_entity.type
_entity.pdbx_description
1 polymer ?
#
loop_
_entity_poly.entity_id
_entity_poly.type
_entity_poly.pdbx_seq_one_letter_code
_entity_poly.pdbx_strand_id
1 'polypeptide(L)' 'MAAVSPFRGWRYDPETVGDMASVLCPPYDMIDAETQEALKRRNQYNVIHLEAGEGLDWNTSA' A
#
# COMPACT_ATOMS: atom_id res chain seq x y z
N MET A 1 -6.17 -20.28 25.60
CA MET A 1 -5.20 -19.18 25.57
C MET A 1 -4.53 -19.20 24.21
N ALA A 2 -4.51 -18.08 23.46
CA ALA A 2 -3.90 -18.07 22.13
C ALA A 2 -2.37 -18.10 22.22
N ALA A 3 -1.73 -18.96 21.43
CA ALA A 3 -0.28 -18.95 21.27
C ALA A 3 0.10 -17.87 20.24
N VAL A 4 0.97 -16.94 20.64
CA VAL A 4 1.45 -15.85 19.79
C VAL A 4 2.94 -16.05 19.55
N SER A 5 3.36 -16.01 18.28
CA SER A 5 4.75 -16.14 17.87
C SER A 5 5.15 -14.96 16.97
N PRO A 6 6.38 -14.44 17.08
CA PRO A 6 6.84 -13.37 16.22
C PRO A 6 7.04 -13.85 14.78
N PHE A 7 6.92 -12.93 13.83
CA PHE A 7 7.30 -13.14 12.44
C PHE A 7 8.21 -11.99 11.98
N ARG A 8 8.97 -12.23 10.91
CA ARG A 8 9.85 -11.20 10.33
C ARG A 8 9.04 -10.34 9.37
N GLY A 9 8.78 -9.09 9.75
CA GLY A 9 8.19 -8.10 8.85
C GLY A 9 9.17 -7.67 7.76
N TRP A 10 8.62 -7.16 6.65
CA TRP A 10 9.40 -6.54 5.58
C TRP A 10 9.45 -5.02 5.77
N ARG A 11 10.51 -4.41 5.25
CA ARG A 11 10.66 -2.95 5.19
C ARG A 11 11.16 -2.58 3.80
N TYR A 12 10.84 -1.36 3.36
CA TYR A 12 11.46 -0.80 2.18
C TYR A 12 12.97 -0.66 2.36
N ASP A 13 13.69 -0.90 1.27
CA ASP A 13 15.10 -0.55 1.14
C ASP A 13 15.23 0.95 0.82
N PRO A 14 15.78 1.79 1.73
CA PRO A 14 15.91 3.23 1.53
C PRO A 14 16.77 3.61 0.33
N GLU A 15 17.75 2.77 -0.06
CA GLU A 15 18.61 3.05 -1.23
C GLU A 15 17.83 2.90 -2.53
N THR A 16 16.87 1.96 -2.56
CA THR A 16 16.01 1.71 -3.73
C THR A 16 14.87 2.72 -3.83
N VAL A 17 14.19 3.04 -2.72
CA VAL A 17 12.98 3.90 -2.75
C VAL A 17 13.28 5.39 -2.59
N GLY A 18 14.45 5.75 -2.06
CA GLY A 18 14.81 7.13 -1.77
C GLY A 18 13.87 7.76 -0.73
N ASP A 19 13.07 8.74 -1.17
CA ASP A 19 12.11 9.41 -0.29
C ASP A 19 10.96 8.48 0.11
N MET A 20 10.90 8.15 1.39
CA MET A 20 9.84 7.30 1.97
C MET A 20 8.45 7.89 1.74
N ALA A 21 8.29 9.21 1.73
CA ALA A 21 6.98 9.83 1.50
C ALA A 21 6.43 9.60 0.09
N SER A 22 7.28 9.19 -0.86
CA SER A 22 6.88 8.86 -2.23
C SER A 22 6.26 7.46 -2.36
N VAL A 23 6.54 6.55 -1.42
CA VAL A 23 6.06 5.15 -1.43
C VAL A 23 4.93 4.87 -0.45
N LEU A 24 4.48 5.86 0.31
CA LEU A 24 3.34 5.74 1.21
C LEU A 24 2.03 6.19 0.54
N CYS A 25 0.90 5.71 1.05
CA CYS A 25 -0.43 6.16 0.70
C CYS A 25 -1.32 6.30 1.94
N PRO A 26 -2.41 7.08 1.86
CA PRO A 26 -3.51 6.94 2.79
C PRO A 26 -4.16 5.56 2.63
N PRO A 27 -4.84 5.07 3.68
CA PRO A 27 -5.64 3.86 3.61
C PRO A 27 -6.59 3.76 2.41
N TYR A 28 -6.78 2.55 1.89
CA TYR A 28 -7.57 2.31 0.68
C TYR A 28 -9.01 2.82 0.80
N ASP A 29 -9.60 2.74 1.99
CA ASP A 29 -10.98 3.19 2.28
C ASP A 29 -11.14 4.71 2.32
N MET A 30 -10.03 5.46 2.26
CA MET A 30 -10.03 6.93 2.22
C MET A 30 -9.70 7.52 0.84
N ILE A 31 -9.48 6.68 -0.17
CA ILE A 31 -9.14 7.12 -1.52
C ILE A 31 -10.12 6.55 -2.54
N ASP A 32 -10.08 7.07 -3.77
CA ASP A 32 -10.84 6.57 -4.91
C ASP A 32 -9.92 5.99 -5.99
N ALA A 33 -10.52 5.46 -7.06
CA ALA A 33 -9.79 4.87 -8.18
C ALA A 33 -8.82 5.87 -8.86
N GLU A 34 -9.19 7.16 -8.95
CA GLU A 34 -8.33 8.17 -9.55
C GLU A 34 -7.08 8.42 -8.69
N THR A 35 -7.28 8.55 -7.39
CA THR A 35 -6.20 8.71 -6.41
C THR A 35 -5.30 7.48 -6.36
N GLN A 36 -5.88 6.27 -6.42
CA GLN A 36 -5.13 5.02 -6.49
C GLN A 36 -4.17 5.02 -7.68
N GLU A 37 -4.68 5.37 -8.87
CA GLU A 37 -3.87 5.43 -10.09
C GLU A 37 -2.81 6.54 -10.05
N ALA A 38 -3.11 7.67 -9.42
CA ALA A 38 -2.12 8.72 -9.20
C ALA A 38 -0.99 8.26 -8.26
N LEU A 39 -1.31 7.52 -7.20
CA LEU A 39 -0.33 6.97 -6.25
C LEU A 39 0.56 5.91 -6.92
N LYS A 40 -0.01 5.02 -7.74
CA LYS A 40 0.76 4.04 -8.54
C LYS A 40 1.76 4.74 -9.48
N ARG A 41 1.32 5.82 -10.15
CA ARG A 41 2.19 6.61 -11.05
C ARG A 41 3.25 7.41 -10.30
N ARG A 42 2.99 7.80 -9.05
CA ARG A 42 3.91 8.59 -8.23
C ARG A 42 5.21 7.83 -7.94
N ASN A 43 5.10 6.54 -7.62
CA ASN A 43 6.24 5.66 -7.43
C ASN A 43 5.82 4.19 -7.68
N GLN A 44 6.59 3.47 -8.49
CA GLN A 44 6.33 2.05 -8.80
C GLN A 44 6.35 1.12 -7.57
N TYR A 45 6.94 1.57 -6.46
CA TYR A 45 7.01 0.82 -5.19
C TYR A 45 5.98 1.28 -4.15
N ASN A 46 5.01 2.11 -4.55
CA ASN A 46 4.02 2.63 -3.61
C ASN A 46 3.23 1.50 -2.94
N VAL A 47 3.00 1.60 -1.63
CA VAL A 47 2.34 0.56 -0.82
C VAL A 47 0.90 0.29 -1.26
N ILE A 48 0.30 1.18 -2.06
CA ILE A 48 -1.04 1.00 -2.61
C ILE A 48 -1.20 -0.31 -3.40
N HIS A 49 -0.12 -0.82 -4.01
CA HIS A 49 -0.10 -2.11 -4.70
C HIS A 49 -0.35 -3.30 -3.76
N LEU A 50 -0.03 -3.16 -2.48
CA LEU A 50 -0.26 -4.17 -1.44
C LEU A 50 -1.55 -3.91 -0.68
N GLU A 51 -1.85 -2.64 -0.40
CA GLU A 51 -2.93 -2.26 0.49
C GLU A 51 -4.31 -2.35 -0.19
N ALA A 52 -4.47 -1.69 -1.33
CA ALA A 52 -5.68 -1.80 -2.16
C ALA A 52 -5.58 -3.00 -3.11
N GLY A 53 -4.37 -3.32 -3.58
CA GLY A 53 -4.16 -4.32 -4.62
C GLY A 53 -4.57 -3.82 -6.02
N GLU A 54 -4.35 -4.66 -7.04
CA GLU A 54 -4.61 -4.28 -8.44
C GLU A 54 -6.08 -4.41 -8.86
N GLY A 55 -6.85 -5.23 -8.14
CA GLY A 55 -8.22 -5.61 -8.52
C GLY A 55 -9.27 -5.19 -7.51
N LEU A 56 -9.02 -4.17 -6.69
CA LEU A 56 -10.00 -3.67 -5.74
C LEU A 56 -11.24 -3.19 -6.51
N ASP A 57 -12.40 -3.81 -6.24
CA ASP A 57 -13.66 -3.31 -6.75
C ASP A 57 -14.18 -2.24 -5.80
N TRP A 58 -14.01 -0.98 -6.19
CA TRP A 58 -14.47 0.21 -5.47
C TRP A 58 -15.99 0.25 -5.26
N ASN A 59 -16.76 -0.55 -5.98
CA ASN A 59 -18.21 -0.62 -5.85
C ASN A 59 -18.69 -1.80 -5.01
N THR A 60 -17.78 -2.71 -4.63
CA THR A 60 -18.10 -3.79 -3.69
C THR A 60 -18.01 -3.24 -2.27
N SER A 61 -19.17 -3.01 -1.66
CA SER A 61 -19.27 -2.79 -0.21
C SER A 61 -18.74 -4.04 0.51
N ALA A 62 -17.86 -3.83 1.51
CA ALA A 62 -17.37 -4.89 2.39
C ALA A 62 -18.48 -5.59 3.19
#